data_AF-A0A973W8S1-F1
#
_entry.id   AF-A0A973W8S1-F1
#
_cell.length_a   1.000
_cell.length_b   1.000
_cell.length_c   1.000
_cell.angle_alpha   90.00
_cell.angle_beta   90.00
_cell.angle_gamma   90.00
#
_symmetry.space_group_name_H-M   'P 1'
#
loop_
_entity.id
_entity.type
_entity.pdbx_description
1 polymer ?
#
loop_
_entity_poly.entity_id
_entity_poly.type
_entity_poly.pdbx_seq_one_letter_code
_entity_poly.pdbx_strand_id
1 'polypeptide(L)'
;MLVAPIALKSRDDIQTSLKALHNQMVIARSYMRAEEVINAHIMLCVTEADPKADWRGIMDLAERDETVCRKVVWMPDTDAIDASYEAFLARTFLAQPWRSLQAVLNAPLDHNQGLAERILERHGLSAAAAKRWVELAEAYKDDPDALIPQLIAAREELG
;
A
#
# COMPACT_ATOMS: atom_id res chain seq x y z
N MET A 1 0.91 -13.49 10.63
CA MET A 1 1.31 -12.29 11.41
C MET A 1 2.33 -12.71 12.44
N LEU A 2 3.48 -12.03 12.49
CA LEU A 2 4.47 -12.20 13.56
C LEU A 2 4.40 -10.98 14.48
N VAL A 3 4.42 -11.20 15.79
CA VAL A 3 4.52 -10.13 16.80
C VAL A 3 5.80 -10.39 17.58
N ALA A 4 6.67 -9.39 17.70
CA ALA A 4 7.94 -9.55 18.38
C ALA A 4 8.27 -8.32 19.24
N PRO A 5 8.84 -8.52 20.44
CA PRO A 5 9.42 -7.42 21.20
C PRO A 5 10.72 -6.95 20.55
N ILE A 6 11.01 -5.66 20.66
CA ILE A 6 12.28 -5.07 20.27
C ILE A 6 12.79 -4.12 21.35
N ALA A 7 14.11 -4.11 21.56
CA ALA A 7 14.77 -3.14 22.43
C ALA A 7 15.56 -2.17 21.56
N LEU A 8 15.39 -0.88 21.80
CA LEU A 8 16.06 0.20 21.08
C LEU A 8 17.26 0.66 21.90
N LYS A 9 18.35 -0.10 21.77
CA LYS A 9 19.62 0.14 22.47
C LYS A 9 20.65 0.78 21.55
N SER A 10 20.73 0.26 20.33
CA SER A 10 21.58 0.79 19.27
C SER A 10 20.98 0.47 17.90
N ARG A 11 21.43 1.17 16.86
CA ARG A 11 21.03 0.89 15.47
C ARG A 11 21.42 -0.53 15.05
N ASP A 12 22.60 -1.00 15.47
CA ASP A 12 23.13 -2.31 15.08
C ASP A 12 22.33 -3.45 15.74
N ASP A 13 21.90 -3.27 16.99
CA ASP A 13 21.05 -4.25 17.69
C ASP A 13 19.67 -4.38 17.04
N ILE A 14 19.10 -3.24 16.63
CA ILE A 14 17.83 -3.20 15.89
C ILE A 14 17.98 -3.92 14.56
N GLN A 15 19.02 -3.62 13.80
CA GLN A 15 19.26 -4.26 12.50
C GLN A 15 19.49 -5.77 12.64
N THR A 16 20.20 -6.21 13.68
CA THR A 16 20.41 -7.62 13.98
C THR A 16 19.08 -8.32 14.32
N SER A 17 18.26 -7.69 15.16
CA SER A 17 16.93 -8.21 15.53
C SER A 17 16.00 -8.30 14.31
N LEU A 18 15.97 -7.25 13.48
CA LEU A 18 15.18 -7.23 12.24
C LEU A 18 15.62 -8.32 11.27
N LYS A 19 16.93 -8.55 11.12
CA LYS A 19 17.46 -9.61 10.25
C LYS A 19 16.99 -10.99 10.71
N ALA A 20 16.99 -11.26 12.00
CA ALA A 20 16.48 -12.52 12.55
C ALA A 20 14.98 -12.71 12.28
N LEU A 21 14.18 -11.65 12.49
CA LEU A 21 12.74 -11.67 12.22
C LEU A 21 12.42 -11.79 10.73
N HIS A 22 13.21 -11.14 9.86
CA HIS A 22 13.11 -11.29 8.42
C HIS A 22 13.37 -12.73 7.98
N ASN A 23 14.39 -13.39 8.54
CA ASN A 23 14.63 -14.81 8.26
C ASN A 23 13.45 -15.68 8.68
N GLN A 24 12.87 -15.46 9.87
CA GLN A 24 11.67 -16.15 10.31
C GLN A 24 10.48 -15.89 9.38
N MET A 25 10.32 -14.66 8.89
CA MET A 25 9.27 -14.33 7.95
C MET A 25 9.46 -14.99 6.59
N VAL A 26 10.68 -15.07 6.06
CA VAL A 26 10.98 -15.79 4.81
C VAL A 26 10.60 -17.27 4.95
N ILE A 27 10.92 -17.88 6.09
CA ILE A 27 10.51 -19.26 6.39
C ILE A 27 8.99 -19.34 6.48
N ALA A 28 8.32 -18.46 7.21
CA ALA A 28 6.86 -18.47 7.31
C ALA A 28 6.18 -18.31 5.94
N ARG A 29 6.70 -17.44 5.08
CA ARG A 29 6.22 -17.20 3.71
C ARG A 29 6.35 -18.43 2.82
N SER A 30 7.32 -19.32 3.03
CA SER A 30 7.46 -20.54 2.22
C SER A 30 6.33 -21.55 2.46
N TYR A 31 5.60 -21.41 3.57
CA TYR A 31 4.40 -22.20 3.89
C TYR A 31 3.09 -21.50 3.51
N MET A 32 3.14 -20.25 3.02
CA MET A 32 1.97 -19.48 2.62
C MET A 32 1.65 -19.68 1.15
N ARG A 33 0.36 -19.57 0.79
CA ARG A 33 -0.03 -19.48 -0.62
C ARG A 33 0.41 -18.13 -1.20
N ALA A 34 0.62 -18.07 -2.51
CA ALA A 34 1.04 -16.84 -3.18
C ALA A 34 0.10 -15.65 -2.91
N GLU A 35 -1.21 -15.91 -2.85
CA GLU A 35 -2.26 -14.95 -2.51
C GLU A 35 -2.22 -14.44 -1.05
N GLU A 36 -1.64 -15.22 -0.13
CA GLU A 36 -1.58 -14.90 1.30
C GLU A 36 -0.30 -14.13 1.67
N VAL A 37 0.74 -14.22 0.83
CA VAL A 37 2.04 -13.57 1.05
C VAL A 37 1.91 -12.06 1.23
N ILE A 38 0.95 -11.41 0.54
CA ILE A 38 0.69 -9.97 0.68
C ILE A 38 0.24 -9.58 2.10
N ASN A 39 -0.34 -10.54 2.84
CA ASN A 39 -0.79 -10.35 4.21
C ASN A 39 0.32 -10.63 5.24
N ALA A 40 1.52 -11.01 4.80
CA ALA A 40 2.66 -11.21 5.69
C ALA A 40 3.13 -9.86 6.26
N HIS A 41 3.09 -9.75 7.59
CA HIS A 41 3.53 -8.55 8.30
C HIS A 41 4.11 -8.89 9.67
N ILE A 42 4.97 -8.00 10.16
CA ILE A 42 5.58 -8.03 11.48
C ILE A 42 5.08 -6.82 12.27
N MET A 43 4.59 -7.07 13.48
CA MET A 43 4.33 -6.03 14.48
C MET A 43 5.45 -6.04 15.51
N LEU A 44 6.07 -4.89 15.72
CA LEU A 44 7.18 -4.72 16.66
C LEU A 44 6.70 -3.92 17.87
N CYS A 45 6.87 -4.48 19.06
CA CYS A 45 6.56 -3.80 20.32
C CYS A 45 7.86 -3.36 20.99
N VAL A 46 8.07 -2.05 21.13
CA VAL A 46 9.24 -1.52 21.83
C VAL A 46 9.08 -1.79 23.33
N THR A 47 10.05 -2.50 23.89
CA THR A 47 10.06 -2.88 25.31
C THR A 47 11.05 -2.07 26.14
N GLU A 48 12.04 -1.47 25.49
CA GLU A 48 13.09 -0.67 26.10
C GLU A 48 13.58 0.33 25.05
N ALA A 49 13.82 1.58 25.43
CA ALA A 49 14.38 2.60 24.56
C ALA A 49 15.28 3.54 25.36
N ASP A 50 16.44 3.92 24.79
CA ASP A 50 17.26 4.97 25.39
C ASP A 50 16.52 6.32 25.30
N PRO A 51 16.16 6.97 26.42
CA PRO A 51 15.40 8.22 26.41
C PRO A 51 16.17 9.41 25.80
N LYS A 52 17.49 9.29 25.61
CA LYS A 52 18.34 10.36 25.06
C LYS A 52 18.48 10.32 23.55
N ALA A 53 18.06 9.23 22.90
CA ALA A 53 18.18 9.04 21.47
C ALA A 53 16.85 9.32 20.74
N ASP A 54 16.93 9.93 19.56
CA ASP A 54 15.76 10.08 18.69
C ASP A 54 15.51 8.79 17.91
N TRP A 55 14.63 7.95 18.45
CA TRP A 55 14.28 6.67 17.85
C TRP A 55 13.29 6.78 16.70
N ARG A 56 12.60 7.92 16.52
CA ARG A 56 11.56 8.05 15.48
C ARG A 56 12.14 7.83 14.09
N GLY A 57 13.29 8.42 13.78
CA GLY A 57 13.94 8.24 12.48
C GLY A 57 14.38 6.79 12.21
N ILE A 58 14.79 6.06 13.25
CA ILE A 58 15.18 4.66 13.13
C ILE A 58 13.95 3.76 12.93
N MET A 59 12.86 4.04 13.63
CA MET A 59 11.58 3.35 13.44
C MET A 59 11.04 3.58 12.04
N ASP A 60 11.04 4.83 11.56
CA ASP A 60 10.61 5.17 10.20
C ASP A 60 11.43 4.44 9.14
N LEU A 61 12.76 4.36 9.32
CA LEU A 61 13.64 3.59 8.43
C LEU A 61 13.30 2.11 8.43
N ALA A 62 13.04 1.53 9.61
CA ALA A 62 12.66 0.13 9.73
C ALA A 62 11.30 -0.18 9.09
N GLU A 63 10.33 0.74 9.19
CA GLU A 63 9.01 0.56 8.58
C GLU A 63 9.03 0.71 7.06
N ARG A 64 9.86 1.61 6.51
CA ARG A 64 9.98 1.84 5.07
C ARG A 64 10.64 0.70 4.29
N ASP A 65 11.45 -0.13 4.96
CA ASP A 65 12.03 -1.31 4.32
C ASP A 65 10.95 -2.38 4.12
N GLU A 66 10.32 -2.44 2.95
CA GLU A 66 9.31 -3.48 2.64
C GLU A 66 9.88 -4.69 1.87
N THR A 67 11.21 -4.85 1.79
CA THR A 67 11.85 -5.89 0.97
C THR A 67 11.40 -7.32 1.31
N VAL A 68 11.10 -7.59 2.59
CA VAL A 68 10.66 -8.91 3.07
C VAL A 68 9.16 -8.95 3.36
N CYS A 69 8.65 -7.93 4.06
CA CYS A 69 7.26 -7.80 4.48
C CYS A 69 7.01 -6.40 5.06
N ARG A 70 5.73 -6.03 5.20
CA ARG A 70 5.31 -4.83 5.92
C ARG A 70 5.64 -4.94 7.41
N LYS A 71 6.12 -3.84 7.99
CA LYS A 71 6.44 -3.72 9.42
C LYS A 71 5.67 -2.54 10.00
N VAL A 72 5.19 -2.68 11.23
CA VAL A 72 4.64 -1.56 12.00
C VAL A 72 5.22 -1.64 13.40
N VAL A 73 5.74 -0.52 13.89
CA VAL A 73 6.35 -0.42 15.22
C VAL A 73 5.42 0.36 16.14
N TRP A 74 5.17 -0.21 17.32
CA TRP A 74 4.56 0.47 18.45
C TRP A 74 5.62 0.79 19.48
N MET A 75 5.77 2.08 19.80
CA MET A 75 6.52 2.54 20.96
C MET A 75 5.52 3.00 22.02
N PRO A 76 5.34 2.26 23.13
CA PRO A 76 4.44 2.67 24.20
C PRO A 76 4.90 4.00 24.80
N ASP A 77 3.95 4.92 24.95
CA ASP A 77 4.13 6.09 25.80
C ASP A 77 3.73 5.70 27.22
N THR A 78 4.68 5.67 28.16
CA THR A 78 4.41 5.22 29.54
C THR A 78 3.44 6.12 30.29
N ASP A 79 3.34 7.39 29.89
CA ASP A 79 2.44 8.36 30.52
C ASP A 79 1.05 8.36 29.87
N ALA A 80 0.92 7.76 28.68
CA ALA A 80 -0.29 7.74 27.88
C ALA A 80 -0.45 6.43 27.09
N ILE A 81 -0.32 5.28 27.78
CA ILE A 81 -0.29 3.95 27.15
C ILE A 81 -1.50 3.74 26.24
N ASP A 82 -2.71 3.97 26.75
CA ASP A 82 -3.95 3.75 25.98
C ASP A 82 -3.98 4.62 24.71
N ALA A 83 -3.65 5.91 24.82
CA ALA A 83 -3.61 6.82 23.68
C ALA A 83 -2.55 6.40 22.65
N SER A 84 -1.36 5.98 23.12
CA SER A 84 -0.29 5.49 22.24
C SER A 84 -0.67 4.19 21.53
N TYR A 85 -1.43 3.32 22.22
CA TYR A 85 -1.91 2.06 21.67
C TYR A 85 -3.01 2.29 20.64
N GLU A 86 -3.98 3.15 20.91
CA GLU A 86 -5.03 3.53 19.95
C GLU A 86 -4.43 4.19 18.70
N ALA A 87 -3.45 5.09 18.86
CA ALA A 87 -2.72 5.68 17.74
C ALA A 87 -1.96 4.63 16.90
N PHE A 88 -1.41 3.59 17.55
CA PHE A 88 -0.80 2.46 16.85
C PHE A 88 -1.85 1.62 16.12
N LEU A 89 -2.96 1.26 16.79
CA LEU A 89 -4.04 0.48 16.17
C LEU A 89 -4.59 1.17 14.93
N ALA A 90 -4.79 2.50 14.97
CA ALA A 90 -5.27 3.31 13.85
C ALA A 90 -4.40 3.19 12.58
N ARG A 91 -3.12 2.85 12.72
CA ARG A 91 -2.19 2.63 11.59
C ARG A 91 -2.26 1.22 11.00
N THR A 92 -2.98 0.32 11.65
CA THR A 92 -3.12 -1.08 11.22
C THR A 92 -4.48 -1.33 10.58
N PHE A 93 -4.57 -2.37 9.75
CA PHE A 93 -5.85 -2.85 9.22
C PHE A 93 -6.82 -3.34 10.32
N LEU A 94 -6.35 -3.54 11.56
CA LEU A 94 -7.19 -3.93 12.70
C LEU A 94 -8.09 -2.79 13.18
N ALA A 95 -7.76 -1.53 12.89
CA ALA A 95 -8.62 -0.40 13.21
C ALA A 95 -9.96 -0.44 12.44
N GLN A 96 -10.03 -1.20 11.35
CA GLN A 96 -11.23 -1.37 10.51
C GLN A 96 -12.05 -0.08 10.31
N PRO A 97 -11.43 1.08 10.00
CA PRO A 97 -12.13 2.36 9.98
C PRO A 97 -13.31 2.37 8.98
N TRP A 98 -13.24 1.54 7.93
CA TRP A 98 -14.31 1.35 6.95
C TRP A 98 -15.59 0.70 7.51
N ARG A 99 -15.56 0.07 8.70
CA ARG A 99 -16.78 -0.44 9.35
C ARG A 99 -17.62 0.69 9.95
N SER A 100 -16.98 1.76 10.39
CA SER A 100 -17.65 2.94 10.97
C SER A 100 -17.86 4.06 9.96
N LEU A 101 -17.12 4.07 8.85
CA LEU A 101 -17.31 5.05 7.78
C LEU A 101 -18.52 4.66 6.93
N GLN A 102 -19.49 5.58 6.79
CA GLN A 102 -20.53 5.44 5.79
C GLN A 102 -19.88 5.51 4.40
N ALA A 103 -20.24 4.59 3.52
CA ALA A 103 -19.81 4.63 2.13
C ALA A 103 -20.23 5.98 1.53
N VAL A 104 -19.24 6.79 1.15
CA VAL A 104 -19.48 8.06 0.47
C VAL A 104 -19.70 7.74 -1.00
N LEU A 105 -20.96 7.79 -1.44
CA LEU A 105 -21.31 7.75 -2.86
C LEU A 105 -20.91 9.09 -3.50
N ASN A 106 -20.26 9.04 -4.67
CA ASN A 106 -19.70 10.20 -5.38
C ASN A 106 -18.50 10.84 -4.67
N ALA A 107 -17.60 10.01 -4.14
CA ALA A 107 -16.30 10.49 -3.73
C ALA A 107 -15.55 11.13 -4.92
N PRO A 108 -14.63 12.08 -4.71
CA PRO A 108 -13.84 12.67 -5.78
C PRO A 108 -13.10 11.65 -6.66
N LEU A 109 -12.77 10.48 -6.11
CA LEU A 109 -12.19 9.34 -6.85
C LEU A 109 -13.21 8.65 -7.77
N ASP A 110 -14.49 8.61 -7.40
CA ASP A 110 -15.56 8.05 -8.25
C ASP A 110 -15.74 8.89 -9.52
N HIS A 111 -15.39 10.19 -9.47
CA HIS A 111 -15.39 11.05 -10.63
C HIS A 111 -14.30 10.71 -11.65
N ASN A 112 -13.29 9.90 -11.29
CA ASN A 112 -12.27 9.48 -12.24
C ASN A 112 -12.77 8.34 -13.15
N GLN A 113 -13.81 7.61 -12.73
CA GLN A 113 -14.40 6.57 -13.57
C GLN A 113 -15.05 7.23 -14.80
N GLY A 114 -14.68 6.75 -16.00
CA GLY A 114 -15.17 7.33 -17.24
C GLY A 114 -14.57 8.70 -17.60
N LEU A 115 -13.53 9.16 -16.89
CA LEU A 115 -12.92 10.48 -17.15
C LEU A 115 -12.24 10.53 -18.52
N ALA A 116 -11.53 9.46 -18.90
CA ALA A 116 -10.85 9.37 -20.19
C ALA A 116 -11.87 9.44 -21.35
N GLU A 117 -12.95 8.67 -21.27
CA GLU A 117 -14.04 8.65 -22.25
C GLU A 117 -14.70 10.03 -22.37
N ARG A 118 -15.03 10.68 -21.24
CA ARG A 118 -15.65 12.02 -21.26
C ARG A 118 -14.73 13.10 -21.83
N ILE A 119 -13.41 12.99 -21.63
CA ILE A 119 -12.44 13.90 -22.25
C ILE A 119 -12.41 13.67 -23.76
N LEU A 120 -12.34 12.41 -24.20
CA LEU A 120 -12.35 12.04 -25.63
C LEU A 120 -13.64 12.50 -26.33
N GLU A 121 -14.79 12.32 -25.69
CA GLU A 121 -16.08 12.81 -26.18
C GLU A 121 -16.10 14.34 -26.30
N ARG A 122 -15.61 15.05 -25.29
CA ARG A 122 -15.48 16.53 -25.34
C ARG A 122 -14.59 17.00 -26.49
N HIS A 123 -13.60 16.20 -26.87
CA HIS A 123 -12.71 16.49 -27.99
C HIS A 123 -13.23 15.95 -29.34
N GLY A 124 -14.50 15.54 -29.40
CA GLY A 124 -15.21 15.27 -30.66
C GLY A 124 -15.23 13.81 -31.08
N LEU A 125 -14.92 12.87 -30.18
CA LEU A 125 -15.20 11.45 -30.42
C LEU A 125 -16.66 11.13 -30.05
N SER A 126 -17.26 10.16 -30.73
CA SER A 126 -18.52 9.58 -30.27
C SER A 126 -18.30 8.78 -28.98
N ALA A 127 -19.35 8.58 -28.18
CA ALA A 127 -19.26 7.76 -26.97
C ALA A 127 -18.77 6.31 -27.26
N ALA A 128 -19.16 5.75 -28.41
CA ALA A 128 -18.71 4.44 -28.85
C ALA A 128 -17.22 4.42 -29.19
N ALA A 129 -16.73 5.43 -29.92
CA ALA A 129 -15.32 5.56 -30.26
C ALA A 129 -14.46 5.82 -29.00
N ALA A 130 -14.92 6.71 -28.11
CA ALA A 130 -14.24 7.04 -26.87
C ALA A 130 -14.07 5.82 -25.95
N LYS A 131 -15.14 5.02 -25.77
CA LYS A 131 -15.08 3.76 -25.04
C LYS A 131 -14.10 2.78 -25.68
N ARG A 132 -14.15 2.62 -27.00
CA ARG A 132 -13.27 1.71 -27.73
C ARG A 132 -11.79 2.10 -27.61
N TRP A 133 -11.51 3.40 -27.59
CA TRP A 133 -10.15 3.92 -27.41
C TRP A 133 -9.59 3.60 -26.03
N VAL A 134 -10.40 3.74 -24.96
CA VAL A 134 -9.99 3.38 -23.60
C VAL A 134 -9.74 1.88 -23.48
N GLU A 135 -10.63 1.03 -24.02
CA GLU A 135 -10.43 -0.43 -24.05
C GLU A 135 -9.15 -0.84 -24.78
N LEU A 136 -8.84 -0.22 -25.92
CA LEU A 136 -7.62 -0.48 -26.68
C LEU A 136 -6.37 -0.06 -25.89
N ALA A 137 -6.42 1.09 -25.19
CA ALA A 137 -5.32 1.56 -24.36
C ALA A 137 -5.10 0.70 -23.11
N GLU A 138 -6.16 0.18 -22.48
CA GLU A 138 -6.07 -0.71 -21.31
C GLU A 138 -5.60 -2.13 -21.67
N ALA A 139 -5.94 -2.63 -22.87
CA ALA A 139 -5.52 -3.94 -23.36
C ALA A 139 -4.06 -3.96 -23.86
N TYR A 140 -3.47 -2.79 -24.01
CA TYR A 140 -2.22 -2.60 -24.72
C TYR A 140 -0.99 -2.74 -23.79
N LYS A 141 0.03 -3.50 -24.24
CA LYS A 141 1.16 -3.92 -23.39
C LYS A 141 2.54 -3.39 -23.78
N ASP A 142 2.96 -3.30 -25.05
CA ASP A 142 4.40 -3.11 -25.34
C ASP A 142 4.87 -2.36 -26.64
N ASP A 143 4.04 -2.07 -27.67
CA ASP A 143 4.47 -1.30 -28.89
C ASP A 143 3.57 -0.09 -29.33
N PRO A 144 3.94 1.18 -29.01
CA PRO A 144 3.01 2.31 -29.10
C PRO A 144 2.63 2.67 -30.54
N ASP A 145 3.53 2.38 -31.48
CA ASP A 145 3.35 2.63 -32.89
C ASP A 145 2.30 1.70 -33.50
N ALA A 146 2.06 0.53 -32.91
CA ALA A 146 0.99 -0.39 -33.31
C ALA A 146 -0.39 -0.01 -32.74
N LEU A 147 -0.45 0.82 -31.69
CA LEU A 147 -1.71 1.27 -31.09
C LEU A 147 -2.37 2.41 -31.87
N ILE A 148 -1.56 3.34 -32.40
CA ILE A 148 -2.07 4.52 -33.11
C ILE A 148 -2.98 4.15 -34.31
N PRO A 149 -2.63 3.20 -35.19
CA PRO A 149 -3.50 2.80 -36.30
C PRO A 149 -4.86 2.24 -35.82
N GLN A 150 -4.87 1.51 -34.69
CA GLN A 150 -6.10 0.91 -34.14
C GLN A 150 -7.04 1.96 -33.56
N LEU A 151 -6.49 3.01 -32.92
CA LEU A 151 -7.26 4.14 -32.43
C LEU A 151 -7.86 4.94 -33.61
N ILE A 152 -7.08 5.21 -34.65
CA ILE A 152 -7.57 5.91 -35.85
C ILE A 152 -8.72 5.13 -36.51
N ALA A 153 -8.54 3.81 -36.72
CA ALA A 153 -9.59 2.96 -37.27
C ALA A 153 -10.86 2.97 -36.41
N ALA A 154 -10.74 2.85 -35.08
CA ALA A 154 -11.87 2.90 -34.18
C ALA A 154 -12.62 4.24 -34.22
N ARG A 155 -11.94 5.34 -34.54
CA ARG A 155 -12.57 6.65 -34.73
C ARG A 155 -13.31 6.75 -36.06
N GLU A 156 -12.80 6.15 -37.12
CA GLU A 156 -13.45 6.17 -38.44
C GLU A 156 -14.65 5.23 -38.51
N GLU A 157 -14.59 4.08 -37.83
CA GLU A 157 -15.67 3.07 -37.81
C GLU A 157 -16.85 3.46 -36.91
N LEU A 158 -16.59 4.24 -35.85
CA LEU A 158 -17.56 4.55 -34.80
C LEU A 158 -17.80 6.06 -34.63
N GLY A 159 -17.12 6.91 -35.41
CA GLY A 159 -17.28 8.37 -35.40
C GLY A 159 -18.43 8.84 -36.26
#